data_AF-A0A2S6MXX6-F1
#
_entry.id   AF-A0A2S6MXX6-F1
#
_cell.length_a   1.000
_cell.length_b   1.000
_cell.length_c   1.000
_cell.angle_alpha   90.00
_cell.angle_beta   90.00
_cell.angle_gamma   90.00
#
_symmetry.space_group_name_H-M   'P 1'
#
loop_
_entity.id
_entity.type
_entity.pdbx_description
1 polymer ?
#
loop_
_entity_poly.entity_id
_entity_poly.type
_entity_poly.pdbx_seq_one_letter_code
_entity_poly.pdbx_strand_id
1 'polypeptide(L)'
;MSFVIGDWRVFVGVTLVLGGLASFASGRAVARAWKSPALLPLYGLLLAAAIRFLHWSLFQEPLAPLGALAAYGWSLAVQGASWAIARRAMMRRQYPWLN
;
A
#
# COMPACT_ATOMS: atom_id res chain seq x y z
N MET A 1 10.54 16.68 -17.61
CA MET A 1 11.63 15.74 -17.24
C MET A 1 10.96 14.40 -16.96
N SER A 2 10.91 13.51 -17.94
CA SER A 2 10.28 12.20 -17.78
C SER A 2 11.16 11.34 -16.88
N PHE A 3 10.68 10.96 -15.71
CA PHE A 3 11.34 9.94 -14.90
C PHE A 3 11.08 8.57 -15.54
N VAL A 4 11.95 7.60 -15.27
CA VAL A 4 11.78 6.18 -15.70
C VAL A 4 10.45 5.59 -15.20
N ILE A 5 9.82 6.25 -14.23
CA ILE A 5 8.58 5.85 -13.57
C ILE A 5 7.35 6.47 -14.24
N GLY A 6 7.50 7.57 -14.99
CA GLY A 6 6.38 8.36 -15.52
C GLY A 6 6.45 9.83 -15.11
N ASP A 7 5.29 10.49 -15.15
CA ASP A 7 5.12 11.89 -14.78
C ASP A 7 5.03 12.02 -13.25
N TRP A 8 5.91 12.82 -12.64
CA TRP A 8 6.10 12.81 -11.18
C TRP A 8 4.83 13.23 -10.42
N ARG A 9 4.04 14.14 -10.99
CA ARG A 9 2.78 14.64 -10.37
C ARG A 9 1.75 13.53 -10.26
N VAL A 10 1.67 12.70 -11.30
CA VAL A 10 0.77 11.54 -11.36
C VAL A 10 1.20 10.51 -10.34
N PHE A 11 2.51 10.22 -10.27
CA PHE A 11 3.04 9.31 -9.28
C PHE A 11 2.70 9.75 -7.85
N VAL A 12 2.87 11.04 -7.52
CA VAL A 12 2.52 11.55 -6.19
C VAL A 12 1.01 11.46 -5.92
N GLY A 13 0.17 11.87 -6.87
CA GLY A 13 -1.28 11.85 -6.68
C GLY A 13 -1.87 10.44 -6.59
N VAL A 14 -1.50 9.56 -7.51
CA VAL A 14 -2.11 8.23 -7.63
C VAL A 14 -1.40 7.22 -6.73
N THR A 15 -0.07 7.18 -6.71
CA THR A 15 0.67 6.16 -5.94
C THR A 15 0.81 6.55 -4.48
N LEU A 16 1.28 7.77 -4.19
CA LEU A 16 1.50 8.20 -2.81
C LEU A 16 0.17 8.44 -2.07
N VAL A 17 -0.74 9.24 -2.65
CA VAL A 17 -1.98 9.60 -1.96
C VAL A 17 -3.03 8.49 -2.08
N LEU A 18 -3.54 8.20 -3.28
CA LEU A 18 -4.60 7.18 -3.44
C LEU A 18 -4.10 5.78 -3.06
N GLY A 19 -2.95 5.37 -3.60
CA GLY A 19 -2.33 4.08 -3.31
C GLY A 19 -1.91 3.94 -1.85
N GLY A 20 -1.39 5.02 -1.24
CA GLY A 20 -1.05 5.04 0.19
C GLY A 20 -2.28 4.89 1.09
N LEU A 21 -3.35 5.64 0.82
CA LEU A 21 -4.59 5.53 1.60
C LEU A 21 -5.23 4.14 1.48
N ALA A 22 -5.27 3.57 0.27
CA ALA A 22 -5.77 2.21 0.03
C ALA A 22 -4.90 1.16 0.74
N SER A 23 -3.57 1.30 0.66
CA SER A 23 -2.62 0.42 1.35
C SER A 23 -2.80 0.47 2.86
N PHE A 24 -2.94 1.67 3.40
CA PHE A 24 -3.14 1.87 4.83
C PHE A 24 -4.45 1.27 5.33
N ALA A 25 -5.52 1.38 4.54
CA ALA A 25 -6.80 0.74 4.84
C ALA A 25 -6.69 -0.80 4.81
N SER A 26 -6.03 -1.35 3.79
CA SER A 26 -5.78 -2.80 3.64
C SER A 26 -5.01 -3.38 4.83
N GLY A 27 -3.86 -2.81 5.18
CA GLY A 27 -3.02 -3.35 6.26
C GLY A 27 -3.68 -3.24 7.64
N ARG A 28 -4.47 -2.19 7.89
CA ARG A 28 -5.33 -2.09 9.08
C ARG A 28 -6.43 -3.15 9.10
N ALA A 29 -7.05 -3.46 7.96
CA ALA A 29 -8.10 -4.48 7.89
C ALA A 29 -7.55 -5.87 8.23
N VAL A 30 -6.37 -6.24 7.69
CA VAL A 30 -5.69 -7.51 8.01
C VAL A 30 -5.36 -7.61 9.49
N ALA A 31 -4.81 -6.53 10.08
CA ALA A 31 -4.51 -6.50 11.50
C ALA A 31 -5.76 -6.68 12.37
N ARG A 32 -6.87 -6.02 12.00
CA ARG A 32 -8.14 -6.10 12.73
C ARG A 32 -8.80 -7.47 12.66
N ALA A 33 -8.62 -8.17 11.55
CA ALA A 33 -9.16 -9.51 11.36
C ALA A 33 -8.33 -10.60 12.07
N TRP A 34 -7.27 -10.24 12.80
CA TRP A 34 -6.32 -11.17 13.42
C TRP A 34 -5.71 -12.18 12.42
N LYS A 35 -5.75 -11.86 11.12
CA LYS A 35 -5.26 -12.74 10.06
C LYS A 35 -3.74 -12.72 9.98
N SER A 36 -3.21 -13.78 9.37
CA SER A 36 -1.77 -13.91 9.12
C SER A 36 -1.24 -12.72 8.31
N PRO A 37 -0.10 -12.12 8.69
CA PRO A 37 0.54 -11.05 7.94
C PRO A 37 1.04 -11.50 6.55
N ALA A 38 1.07 -12.82 6.28
CA ALA A 38 1.39 -13.37 4.96
C ALA A 38 0.41 -12.91 3.86
N LEU A 39 -0.77 -12.40 4.20
CA LEU A 39 -1.72 -11.83 3.22
C LEU A 39 -1.32 -10.42 2.75
N LEU A 40 -0.50 -9.68 3.50
CA LEU A 40 -0.07 -8.32 3.14
C LEU A 40 0.67 -8.26 1.79
N PRO A 41 1.64 -9.14 1.47
CA PRO A 41 2.27 -9.14 0.15
C PRO A 41 1.28 -9.44 -0.98
N LEU A 42 0.33 -10.34 -0.78
CA LEU A 42 -0.70 -10.63 -1.78
C LEU A 42 -1.58 -9.40 -2.06
N TYR A 43 -2.08 -8.75 -1.01
CA TYR A 43 -2.87 -7.52 -1.16
C TYR A 43 -2.06 -6.35 -1.72
N GLY A 44 -0.78 -6.24 -1.34
CA GLY A 44 0.15 -5.27 -1.93
C GLY A 44 0.35 -5.48 -3.42
N LEU A 45 0.44 -6.73 -3.88
CA LEU A 45 0.64 -7.05 -5.29
C LEU A 45 -0.59 -6.67 -6.11
N LEU A 46 -1.78 -7.04 -5.64
CA LEU A 46 -3.04 -6.66 -6.28
C LEU A 46 -3.22 -5.14 -6.33
N LEU A 47 -2.87 -4.45 -5.24
CA LEU A 47 -3.00 -2.99 -5.18
C LEU A 47 -1.98 -2.30 -6.10
N ALA A 48 -0.74 -2.79 -6.16
CA ALA A 48 0.26 -2.29 -7.09
C ALA A 48 -0.17 -2.48 -8.55
N ALA A 49 -0.79 -3.61 -8.88
CA ALA A 49 -1.36 -3.86 -10.20
C ALA A 49 -2.51 -2.88 -10.51
N ALA A 50 -3.40 -2.62 -9.54
CA ALA A 50 -4.48 -1.64 -9.69
C ALA A 50 -3.96 -0.20 -9.89
N ILE A 51 -2.95 0.22 -9.10
CA ILE A 51 -2.28 1.51 -9.28
C ILE A 51 -1.63 1.59 -10.67
N ARG A 52 -0.99 0.51 -11.12
CA ARG A 52 -0.35 0.48 -12.43
C ARG A 52 -1.35 0.59 -13.58
N PHE A 53 -2.47 -0.10 -13.45
CA PHE A 53 -3.60 0.00 -14.37
C PHE A 53 -4.16 1.42 -14.44
N LEU A 54 -4.25 2.14 -13.31
CA LEU A 54 -4.65 3.55 -13.29
C LEU A 54 -3.67 4.46 -14.02
N HIS A 55 -2.36 4.26 -13.85
CA HIS A 55 -1.35 5.06 -14.57
C HIS A 55 -1.42 4.83 -16.08
N TRP A 56 -1.64 3.58 -16.51
CA TRP A 56 -1.82 3.27 -17.92
C TRP A 56 -3.12 3.84 -18.49
N SER A 57 -4.25 3.65 -17.81
CA SER A 57 -5.57 4.06 -18.32
C SER A 57 -5.75 5.58 -18.36
N LEU A 58 -5.41 6.29 -17.28
CA LEU A 58 -5.66 7.72 -17.14
C LEU A 58 -4.57 8.60 -17.79
N PHE A 59 -3.32 8.14 -17.76
CA PHE A 59 -2.16 8.95 -18.14
C PHE A 59 -1.35 8.36 -19.30
N GLN A 60 -1.78 7.21 -19.85
CA GLN A 60 -1.14 6.54 -20.99
C GLN A 60 0.35 6.29 -20.75
N GLU A 61 0.73 6.07 -19.49
CA GLU A 61 2.13 5.82 -19.15
C GLU A 61 2.56 4.41 -19.58
N PRO A 62 3.79 4.26 -20.09
CA PRO A 62 4.32 2.96 -20.49
C PRO A 62 4.41 2.04 -19.28
N LEU A 63 4.01 0.77 -19.39
CA LEU A 63 4.05 -0.24 -18.31
C LEU A 63 5.48 -0.66 -17.91
N ALA A 64 6.27 0.29 -17.45
CA ALA A 64 7.62 0.03 -16.98
C ALA A 64 7.59 -0.89 -15.73
N PRO A 65 8.35 -2.01 -15.73
CA PRO A 65 8.39 -2.94 -14.61
C PRO A 65 8.95 -2.27 -13.34
N LEU A 66 9.87 -1.31 -13.49
CA LEU A 66 10.41 -0.55 -12.37
C LEU A 66 9.31 0.24 -11.63
N GLY A 67 8.37 0.84 -12.35
CA GLY A 67 7.24 1.56 -11.75
C GLY A 67 6.28 0.64 -11.00
N ALA A 68 6.06 -0.58 -11.52
CA ALA A 68 5.25 -1.58 -10.84
C ALA A 68 5.92 -2.07 -9.53
N LEU A 69 7.23 -2.29 -9.55
CA LEU A 69 8.00 -2.67 -8.35
C LEU A 69 8.02 -1.55 -7.32
N ALA A 70 8.15 -0.28 -7.75
CA ALA A 70 8.09 0.88 -6.86
C ALA A 70 6.71 1.00 -6.19
N ALA A 71 5.63 0.88 -6.96
CA ALA A 71 4.26 0.91 -6.42
C ALA A 71 4.00 -0.25 -5.45
N TYR A 72 4.55 -1.44 -5.75
CA TYR A 72 4.47 -2.61 -4.87
C TYR A 72 5.23 -2.41 -3.56
N GLY A 73 6.49 -1.97 -3.64
CA GLY A 73 7.31 -1.69 -2.45
C GLY A 73 6.68 -0.62 -1.56
N TRP A 74 6.17 0.46 -2.16
CA TRP A 74 5.41 1.50 -1.45
C TRP A 74 4.18 0.93 -0.75
N SER A 75 3.35 0.19 -1.48
CA SER A 75 2.11 -0.39 -0.93
C SER A 75 2.40 -1.37 0.21
N LEU A 76 3.47 -2.15 0.11
CA LEU A 76 3.88 -3.10 1.14
C LEU A 76 4.39 -2.39 2.40
N ALA A 77 5.20 -1.34 2.25
CA ALA A 77 5.71 -0.55 3.36
C ALA A 77 4.57 0.12 4.15
N VAL A 78 3.63 0.76 3.45
CA VAL A 78 2.48 1.40 4.08
C VAL A 78 1.56 0.37 4.75
N GLN A 79 1.30 -0.76 4.10
CA GLN A 79 0.54 -1.86 4.69
C GLN A 79 1.18 -2.38 5.97
N GLY A 80 2.49 -2.68 5.95
CA GLY A 80 3.22 -3.17 7.12
C GLY A 80 3.21 -2.18 8.28
N ALA A 81 3.42 -0.89 8.02
CA ALA A 81 3.32 0.16 9.03
C ALA A 81 1.91 0.23 9.64
N SER A 82 0.89 0.22 8.78
CA SER A 82 -0.51 0.28 9.20
C SER A 82 -0.94 -0.95 10.03
N TRP A 83 -0.41 -2.13 9.67
CA TRP A 83 -0.63 -3.38 10.39
C TRP A 83 0.00 -3.34 11.78
N ALA A 84 1.25 -2.88 11.89
CA ALA A 84 1.96 -2.76 13.17
C ALA A 84 1.25 -1.78 14.12
N ILE A 85 0.80 -0.63 13.61
CA ILE A 85 0.04 0.36 14.39
C ILE A 85 -1.26 -0.26 14.92
N ALA A 86 -2.04 -0.92 14.05
CA ALA A 86 -3.30 -1.54 14.42
C ALA A 86 -3.12 -2.70 15.41
N ARG A 87 -2.09 -3.54 15.24
CA ARG A 87 -1.80 -4.66 16.14
C ARG A 87 -1.43 -4.18 17.55
N ARG A 88 -0.59 -3.14 17.67
CA ARG A 88 -0.25 -2.50 18.94
C ARG A 88 -1.47 -1.87 19.62
N ALA A 89 -2.34 -1.22 18.84
CA ALA A 89 -3.58 -0.64 19.37
C ALA A 89 -4.53 -1.73 19.91
N MET A 90 -4.61 -2.88 19.26
CA MET A 90 -5.40 -4.02 19.74
C MET A 90 -4.87 -4.60 21.04
N MET A 91 -3.55 -4.81 21.17
CA MET A 91 -2.96 -5.33 22.42
C MET A 91 -3.27 -4.44 23.61
N ARG A 92 -3.16 -3.10 23.45
CA ARG A 92 -3.49 -2.14 24.52
C ARG A 92 -4.97 -2.13 24.90
N ARG A 93 -5.88 -2.37 23.94
CA ARG A 93 -7.32 -2.42 24.20
C ARG A 93 -7.76 -3.72 24.85
N GLN A 94 -7.15 -4.84 24.46
CA GLN A 94 -7.52 -6.17 24.96
C GLN A 94 -6.89 -6.50 26.31
N TYR A 95 -5.72 -5.93 26.62
CA TYR A 95 -5.03 -6.12 27.90
C TYR A 95 -4.81 -4.79 28.63
N PRO A 96 -5.86 -4.06 29.05
CA PRO A 96 -5.69 -2.79 29.77
C PRO A 96 -4.93 -2.93 31.09
N TRP A 97 -5.01 -4.09 31.73
CA TRP A 97 -4.42 -4.39 33.04
C TRP A 97 -2.91 -4.68 33.00
N LEU A 98 -2.30 -4.69 31.81
CA LEU A 98 -0.87 -4.96 31.62
C LEU A 98 -0.03 -3.67 31.49
N ASN A 99 -0.68 -2.50 31.58
CA ASN A 99 -0.06 -1.18 31.61
C ASN A 99 0.03 -0.63 33.03
#